data_AF-A0A934M1W2-F1
#
_entry.id   AF-A0A934M1W2-F1
#
_cell.length_a   1.000
_cell.length_b   1.000
_cell.length_c   1.000
_cell.angle_alpha   90.00
_cell.angle_beta   90.00
_cell.angle_gamma   90.00
#
_symmetry.space_group_name_H-M   'P 1'
#
loop_
_entity.id
_entity.type
_entity.pdbx_description
1 polymer ?
#
loop_
_entity_poly.entity_id
_entity_poly.type
_entity_poly.pdbx_seq_one_letter_code
_entity_poly.pdbx_strand_id
1 'polypeptide(L)'
;MIEEFEKYLLYKERKSLSTVKTYSRCVEQFINWYYSCKNEEISKLDRETSKEYKDYLVLVEKETTQTINVKLCALATLSRFFYHKNPPRNYIVRKKYNKRIINRSN
;
A
#
# COMPACT_ATOMS: atom_id res chain seq x y z
N MET A 1 1.68 -13.65 4.43
CA MET A 1 1.34 -12.40 3.70
C MET A 1 2.52 -11.42 3.60
N ILE A 2 3.16 -11.04 4.71
CA ILE A 2 4.24 -10.04 4.73
C ILE A 2 5.40 -10.39 3.79
N GLU A 3 5.88 -11.63 3.79
CA GLU A 3 6.98 -12.05 2.90
C GLU A 3 6.69 -11.84 1.41
N GLU A 4 5.45 -12.08 0.98
CA GLU A 4 5.04 -11.84 -0.42
C GLU A 4 4.97 -10.35 -0.72
N PHE A 5 4.50 -9.55 0.25
CA PHE A 5 4.48 -8.10 0.14
C PHE A 5 5.90 -7.53 0.04
N GLU A 6 6.86 -8.04 0.81
CA GLU A 6 8.27 -7.67 0.73
C GLU A 6 8.88 -7.99 -0.63
N LYS A 7 8.64 -9.20 -1.13
CA LYS A 7 9.07 -9.61 -2.48
C LYS A 7 8.45 -8.68 -3.54
N TYR A 8 7.18 -8.31 -3.40
CA TYR A 8 6.54 -7.35 -4.29
C TYR A 8 7.21 -5.97 -4.25
N LEU A 9 7.51 -5.44 -3.06
CA LEU A 9 8.20 -4.15 -2.92
C LEU A 9 9.59 -4.17 -3.56
N LEU A 10 10.35 -5.24 -3.35
CA LEU A 10 11.72 -5.38 -3.87
C LEU A 10 11.75 -5.54 -5.39
N TYR A 11 10.95 -6.47 -5.92
CA TYR A 11 11.10 -6.92 -7.30
C TYR A 11 10.15 -6.22 -8.28
N LYS A 12 8.96 -5.79 -7.83
CA LYS A 12 7.96 -5.12 -8.68
C LYS A 12 8.01 -3.60 -8.54
N GLU A 13 7.93 -3.09 -7.31
CA GLU A 13 7.96 -1.64 -7.05
C GLU A 13 9.38 -1.07 -6.96
N ARG A 14 10.42 -1.92 -6.98
CA ARG A 14 11.85 -1.55 -6.93
C ARG A 14 12.19 -0.62 -5.76
N LYS A 15 11.57 -0.84 -4.60
CA LYS A 15 11.82 -0.06 -3.39
C LYS A 15 13.16 -0.44 -2.76
N SER A 16 13.77 0.52 -2.07
CA SER A 16 14.98 0.29 -1.29
C SER A 16 14.73 -0.63 -0.10
N LEU A 17 15.77 -1.29 0.41
CA LEU A 17 15.66 -2.16 1.58
C LEU A 17 15.13 -1.43 2.82
N SER A 18 15.50 -0.17 3.02
CA SER A 18 14.99 0.64 4.13
C SER A 18 13.49 0.89 3.97
N THR A 19 13.04 1.28 2.78
CA THR A 19 11.62 1.45 2.49
C THR A 19 10.84 0.15 2.67
N VAL A 20 11.41 -0.98 2.24
CA VAL A 20 10.79 -2.32 2.41
C VAL A 20 10.56 -2.59 3.89
N LYS A 21 11.61 -2.48 4.72
CA LYS A 21 11.49 -2.69 6.17
C LYS A 21 10.45 -1.77 6.81
N THR A 22 10.49 -0.47 6.48
CA THR A 22 9.53 0.50 7.01
C THR A 22 8.10 0.15 6.61
N TYR A 23 7.87 -0.17 5.33
CA TYR A 23 6.52 -0.45 4.84
C TYR A 23 6.00 -1.79 5.35
N SER A 24 6.83 -2.83 5.43
CA SER A 24 6.47 -4.12 6.04
C SER A 24 5.99 -3.93 7.48
N ARG A 25 6.76 -3.20 8.29
CA ARG A 25 6.38 -2.93 9.69
C ARG A 25 5.06 -2.17 9.79
N CYS A 26 4.86 -1.15 8.94
CA CYS A 26 3.60 -0.39 8.94
C CYS A 26 2.41 -1.27 8.54
N VAL A 27 2.60 -2.14 7.54
CA VAL A 27 1.56 -3.08 7.09
C VAL A 27 1.26 -4.14 8.14
N GLU A 28 2.28 -4.67 8.82
CA GLU A 28 2.10 -5.63 9.91
C GLU A 28 1.29 -5.04 11.07
N GLN A 29 1.62 -3.81 11.50
CA GLN A 29 0.83 -3.08 12.50
C GLN A 29 -0.63 -2.92 12.08
N PHE A 30 -0.86 -2.60 10.80
CA PHE A 30 -2.21 -2.48 10.27
C PHE A 30 -2.95 -3.82 10.22
N ILE A 31 -2.29 -4.91 9.82
CA ILE A 31 -2.90 -6.26 9.79
C ILE A 31 -3.30 -6.69 11.20
N ASN A 32 -2.44 -6.45 12.19
CA ASN A 32 -2.73 -6.78 13.59
C ASN A 32 -3.93 -5.97 14.11
N TRP A 33 -3.97 -4.68 13.80
CA TRP A 33 -5.12 -3.84 14.12
C TRP A 33 -6.40 -4.35 13.43
N TYR A 34 -6.34 -4.64 12.13
CA TYR A 34 -7.49 -5.11 11.37
C TYR A 34 -8.05 -6.42 11.95
N TYR A 35 -7.18 -7.37 12.25
CA TYR A 35 -7.55 -8.64 12.88
C TYR A 35 -8.18 -8.41 14.25
N SER A 36 -7.65 -7.48 15.06
CA SER A 36 -8.24 -7.15 16.36
C SER A 36 -9.65 -6.56 16.28
N CYS A 37 -9.96 -5.85 15.19
CA CYS A 37 -11.26 -5.23 14.98
C CYS A 37 -12.30 -6.13 14.31
N LYS A 38 -11.87 -6.96 13.34
CA LYS A 38 -12.78 -7.74 12.48
C LYS A 38 -12.70 -9.25 12.74
N ASN A 39 -11.70 -9.71 13.50
CA ASN A 39 -11.40 -11.13 13.77
C ASN A 39 -11.28 -11.96 12.48
N GLU A 40 -10.73 -11.36 11.42
CA GLU A 40 -10.55 -11.98 10.11
C GLU A 40 -9.22 -11.54 9.47
N GLU A 41 -8.69 -12.35 8.56
CA GLU A 41 -7.51 -11.97 7.77
C GLU A 41 -7.89 -11.02 6.63
N ILE A 42 -7.08 -9.98 6.43
CA ILE A 42 -7.33 -9.03 5.35
C ILE A 42 -7.02 -9.63 3.97
N SER A 43 -7.98 -9.55 3.05
CA SER A 43 -7.81 -10.00 1.66
C SER A 43 -7.87 -8.88 0.62
N LYS A 44 -8.39 -7.71 1.02
CA LYS A 44 -8.52 -6.49 0.21
C LYS A 44 -8.50 -5.26 1.12
N LEU A 45 -8.13 -4.11 0.58
CA LEU A 45 -8.23 -2.84 1.28
C LEU A 45 -9.27 -1.95 0.60
N ASP A 46 -10.38 -1.68 1.29
CA ASP A 46 -11.37 -0.70 0.86
C ASP A 46 -11.14 0.68 1.50
N ARG A 47 -11.87 1.67 0.98
CA ARG A 47 -11.74 3.07 1.40
C ARG A 47 -12.19 3.27 2.85
N GLU A 48 -13.20 2.54 3.29
CA GLU A 48 -13.77 2.66 4.63
C GLU A 48 -12.77 2.17 5.68
N THR A 49 -12.22 0.97 5.50
CA THR A 49 -11.16 0.40 6.34
C THR A 49 -9.95 1.33 6.43
N SER A 50 -9.54 1.93 5.31
CA SER A 50 -8.41 2.89 5.32
C SER A 50 -8.70 4.16 6.13
N LYS A 51 -9.97 4.59 6.16
CA LYS A 51 -10.43 5.74 6.94
C LYS A 51 -10.52 5.37 8.42
N GLU A 52 -11.12 4.23 8.75
CA GLU A 52 -11.18 3.70 10.12
C GLU A 52 -9.78 3.59 10.73
N TYR A 53 -8.81 3.06 9.98
CA TYR A 53 -7.43 2.97 10.47
C TYR A 53 -6.79 4.34 10.69
N LYS A 54 -7.04 5.29 9.78
CA LYS A 54 -6.55 6.66 9.97
C LYS A 54 -7.13 7.28 11.24
N ASP A 55 -8.43 7.14 11.45
CA ASP A 55 -9.12 7.68 12.62
C ASP A 55 -8.61 7.01 13.91
N TYR A 56 -8.35 5.71 13.89
CA TYR A 56 -7.68 4.98 14.97
C TYR A 56 -6.28 5.55 15.28
N LEU A 57 -5.45 5.77 14.26
CA LEU A 57 -4.10 6.31 14.46
C LEU A 57 -4.11 7.71 15.08
N VAL A 58 -5.10 8.53 14.73
CA VAL A 58 -5.26 9.90 15.25
C VAL A 58 -5.81 9.90 16.68
N LEU A 59 -6.89 9.15 16.92
CA LEU A 59 -7.67 9.26 18.14
C LEU A 59 -7.18 8.35 19.25
N VAL A 60 -6.70 7.14 18.90
CA VAL A 60 -6.29 6.11 19.85
C VAL A 60 -4.78 6.12 20.02
N GLU A 61 -4.03 5.92 18.94
CA GLU A 61 -2.55 5.87 19.00
C GLU A 61 -1.92 7.27 19.17
N LYS A 62 -2.66 8.33 18.84
CA LYS A 62 -2.21 9.74 18.91
C LYS A 62 -0.89 9.96 18.16
N GLU A 63 -0.75 9.29 17.03
CA GLU A 63 0.44 9.32 16.20
C GLU A 63 0.61 10.70 15.53
N THR A 64 1.85 11.06 15.24
CA THR A 64 2.13 12.32 14.54
C THR A 64 1.65 12.26 13.09
N THR A 65 1.33 13.41 12.50
CA THR A 65 0.96 13.51 11.08
C THR A 65 2.01 12.88 10.17
N GLN A 66 3.30 13.02 10.49
CA GLN A 66 4.37 12.42 9.71
C GLN A 66 4.31 10.89 9.75
N THR A 67 4.17 10.30 10.94
CA THR A 67 4.03 8.85 11.09
C THR A 67 2.79 8.33 10.38
N ILE A 68 1.65 9.01 10.56
CA ILE A 68 0.39 8.66 9.89
C ILE A 68 0.57 8.64 8.38
N ASN A 69 1.21 9.66 7.80
CA ASN A 69 1.44 9.73 6.36
C ASN A 69 2.31 8.56 5.85
N VAL A 70 3.32 8.14 6.61
CA VAL A 70 4.14 6.97 6.26
C VAL A 70 3.29 5.69 6.29
N LYS A 71 2.47 5.49 7.33
CA LYS A 71 1.57 4.34 7.43
C LYS A 71 0.56 4.33 6.28
N LEU A 72 -0.07 5.46 5.96
CA LEU A 72 -1.01 5.57 4.84
C LEU A 72 -0.36 5.31 3.48
N CYS A 73 0.88 5.73 3.27
CA CYS A 73 1.64 5.39 2.06
C CYS A 73 1.89 3.87 1.94
N ALA A 74 2.19 3.22 3.07
CA ALA A 74 2.35 1.77 3.13
C ALA A 74 1.03 1.05 2.82
N LEU A 75 -0.10 1.50 3.40
CA LEU A 75 -1.45 0.97 3.11
C LEU A 75 -1.83 1.14 1.64
N ALA A 76 -1.57 2.30 1.04
CA ALA A 76 -1.81 2.51 -0.39
C ALA A 76 -1.01 1.53 -1.26
N THR A 77 0.18 1.16 -0.82
CA THR A 77 1.03 0.17 -1.51
C THR A 77 0.53 -1.25 -1.27
N LEU A 78 0.03 -1.57 -0.08
CA LEU A 78 -0.64 -2.83 0.22
C LEU A 78 -1.88 -3.04 -0.66
N SER A 79 -2.68 -1.98 -0.87
CA SER A 79 -3.81 -2.04 -1.81
C SER A 79 -3.35 -2.44 -3.22
N ARG A 80 -2.30 -1.80 -3.76
CA ARG A 80 -1.72 -2.17 -5.07
C ARG A 80 -1.20 -3.61 -5.10
N PHE A 81 -0.62 -4.09 -3.99
CA PHE A 81 -0.20 -5.49 -3.86
C PHE A 81 -1.39 -6.45 -3.97
N PHE A 82 -2.51 -6.18 -3.29
CA PHE A 82 -3.72 -7.00 -3.43
C PHE A 82 -4.25 -7.02 -4.86
N TYR A 83 -4.27 -5.87 -5.53
CA TYR A 83 -4.64 -5.80 -6.96
C TYR A 83 -3.68 -6.58 -7.87
N HIS A 84 -2.38 -6.59 -7.55
CA HIS A 84 -1.40 -7.37 -8.31
C HIS A 84 -1.56 -8.88 -8.08
N LYS A 85 -1.84 -9.29 -6.83
CA LYS A 85 -2.02 -10.70 -6.47
C LYS A 85 -3.33 -11.27 -7.01
N ASN A 86 -4.41 -10.50 -6.94
CA ASN A 86 -5.75 -10.88 -7.35
C ASN A 86 -6.36 -9.79 -8.26
N PRO A 87 -5.93 -9.69 -9.52
CA PRO A 87 -6.46 -8.69 -10.44
C PRO A 87 -7.95 -8.94 -10.69
N PRO A 88 -8.80 -7.91 -10.65
CA PRO A 88 -10.20 -8.01 -11.07
C PRO A 88 -10.29 -8.53 -12.52
N ARG A 89 -11.32 -9.32 -12.85
CA ARG A 89 -11.50 -9.89 -14.21
C ARG A 89 -11.44 -8.87 -15.36
N ASN A 90 -11.72 -7.58 -15.08
CA ASN A 90 -11.72 -6.50 -16.07
C ASN A 90 -10.52 -5.53 -15.91
N TYR A 91 -9.42 -5.98 -15.28
CA TYR A 91 -8.25 -5.13 -15.05
C TYR A 91 -7.47 -4.86 -16.35
N ILE A 92 -7.76 -3.72 -16.99
CA ILE A 92 -6.94 -3.18 -18.07
C ILE A 92 -5.72 -2.51 -17.44
N VAL A 93 -4.53 -3.09 -17.65
CA VAL A 93 -3.26 -2.45 -17.29
C VAL A 93 -3.14 -1.13 -18.05
N ARG A 94 -3.43 0.00 -17.40
CA ARG A 94 -3.12 1.31 -17.96
C ARG A 94 -1.60 1.43 -18.06
N LYS A 95 -1.03 1.13 -19.23
CA LYS A 95 0.33 1.52 -19.58
C LYS A 95 0.43 3.03 -19.40
N LYS A 96 1.36 3.46 -18.54
CA LYS A 96 1.74 4.87 -18.41
C LYS A 96 2.28 5.32 -19.77
N TYR A 97 1.48 6.04 -20.54
CA TYR A 97 1.91 6.60 -21.83
C TYR A 97 3.02 7.62 -21.60
N ASN A 98 4.27 7.24 -21.88
CA ASN A 98 5.37 8.19 -22.01
C ASN A 98 5.22 8.86 -23.38
N LYS A 99 4.59 10.05 -23.44
CA LYS A 99 4.71 10.93 -24.61
C LYS A 99 6.17 11.38 -24.71
N ARG A 100 6.97 10.72 -25.56
CA ARG A 100 8.15 11.34 -26.15
C ARG A 100 7.65 12.40 -27.12
N ILE A 101 7.76 13.67 -26.74
CA ILE A 101 7.65 14.77 -27.68
C ILE A 101 8.88 14.67 -28.58
N ILE A 102 8.70 14.24 -29.82
CA ILE A 102 9.72 14.32 -30.86
C ILE A 102 9.68 15.77 -31.33
N ASN A 103 10.57 16.62 -30.83
CA ASN A 103 10.83 17.90 -31.47
C ASN A 103 11.65 17.63 -32.74
N ARG A 104 11.01 17.70 -33.91
CA ARG A 104 11.70 17.95 -35.18
C ARG A 104 11.77 19.46 -35.39
N SER A 105 12.97 19.99 -35.36
CA SER A 105 13.40 21.32 -35.86
C SER A 105 14.89 21.15 -36.12
N ASN A 106 15.49 21.40 -37.28
CA ASN A 106 15.08 21.89 -38.60
C ASN A 106 15.77 21.03 -39.66
#